data_AF-A0A5C7W2J2-F1
#
_entry.id   AF-A0A5C7W2J2-F1
#
_cell.length_a   1.000
_cell.length_b   1.000
_cell.length_c   1.000
_cell.angle_alpha   90.00
_cell.angle_beta   90.00
_cell.angle_gamma   90.00
#
_symmetry.space_group_name_H-M   'P 1'
#
loop_
_entity.id
_entity.type
_entity.pdbx_description
1 polymer ?
#
loop_
_entity_poly.entity_id
_entity_poly.type
_entity_poly.pdbx_seq_one_letter_code
_entity_poly.pdbx_strand_id
1 'polypeptide(L)' 'VDFVTLSPVQATQTHPHATPLGWERAAELLRASNIPVYLLGGVGPQDRQRAWQAGAQGVAGIRAFWPV' A
#
# COMPACT_ATOMS: atom_id res chain seq x y z
N VAL A 1 11.31 -6.54 -13.67
CA VAL A 1 10.52 -6.48 -12.42
C VAL A 1 9.07 -6.58 -12.83
N ASP A 2 8.35 -7.56 -12.29
CA ASP A 2 6.97 -7.87 -12.72
C ASP A 2 5.92 -7.12 -11.90
N PHE A 3 6.26 -6.72 -10.67
CA PHE A 3 5.46 -5.86 -9.81
C PHE A 3 6.33 -5.20 -8.74
N VAL A 4 5.80 -4.19 -8.06
CA VAL A 4 6.44 -3.56 -6.90
C VAL A 4 5.47 -3.39 -5.74
N THR A 5 6.01 -3.20 -4.53
CA THR A 5 5.24 -2.74 -3.38
C THR A 5 5.52 -1.27 -3.09
N LEU A 6 4.49 -0.51 -2.73
CA LEU A 6 4.62 0.90 -2.32
C LEU A 6 4.27 1.05 -0.83
N SER A 7 5.21 1.52 -0.02
CA SER A 7 5.07 1.54 1.45
C SER A 7 5.96 2.59 2.15
N PRO A 8 5.65 2.96 3.40
CA PRO A 8 4.39 2.67 4.10
C PRO A 8 3.29 3.65 3.65
N VAL A 9 2.10 3.12 3.33
CA VAL A 9 0.95 3.98 2.97
C VAL A 9 0.36 4.65 4.20
N GLN A 10 0.23 3.92 5.31
CA GLN A 10 -0.25 4.40 6.60
C GLN A 10 0.74 4.04 7.71
N ALA A 11 0.53 4.57 8.92
CA ALA A 11 1.36 4.23 10.08
C ALA A 11 1.33 2.72 10.36
N THR A 12 2.47 2.16 10.76
CA THR A 12 2.61 0.71 10.97
C THR A 12 3.38 0.45 12.25
N GLN A 13 3.05 -0.65 12.93
CA GLN A 13 3.79 -1.07 14.13
C GLN A 13 5.20 -1.58 13.81
N THR A 14 5.48 -2.05 12.58
CA THR A 14 6.82 -2.54 12.21
C THR A 14 7.82 -1.38 12.09
N HIS A 15 7.34 -0.23 11.59
CA HIS A 15 8.16 0.97 11.41
C HIS A 15 7.40 2.18 12.01
N PRO A 16 7.34 2.30 13.34
CA PRO A 16 6.51 3.30 14.03
C PRO A 16 7.01 4.74 13.84
N HIS A 17 8.28 4.92 13.47
CA HIS A 17 8.90 6.22 13.27
C HIS A 17 8.96 6.65 11.80
N ALA A 18 8.48 5.81 10.87
CA ALA A 18 8.45 6.17 9.45
C ALA A 18 7.28 7.12 9.18
N THR A 19 7.54 8.22 8.46
CA THR A 19 6.49 9.10 7.94
C THR A 19 5.73 8.37 6.83
N PRO A 20 4.42 8.11 6.98
CA PRO A 20 3.65 7.46 5.92
C PRO A 20 3.54 8.35 4.68
N LEU A 21 3.44 7.73 3.51
CA LEU A 21 3.16 8.44 2.25
C LEU A 21 1.78 9.10 2.30
N GLY A 22 0.80 8.41 2.90
CA GLY A 22 -0.60 8.77 2.78
C GLY A 22 -1.16 8.40 1.41
N TRP A 23 -2.49 8.42 1.34
CA TRP A 23 -3.23 7.96 0.16
C TRP A 23 -3.10 8.87 -1.06
N GLU A 24 -3.03 10.18 -0.83
CA GLU A 24 -2.90 11.17 -1.90
C GLU A 24 -1.57 11.02 -2.64
N ARG A 25 -0.46 11.02 -1.89
CA ARG A 25 0.87 10.80 -2.46
C ARG A 25 1.02 9.41 -3.08
N ALA A 26 0.42 8.38 -2.49
CA ALA A 26 0.41 7.05 -3.09
C ALA A 26 -0.30 7.07 -4.46
N ALA A 27 -1.46 7.72 -4.58
CA ALA A 27 -2.19 7.83 -5.84
C ALA A 27 -1.41 8.61 -6.91
N GLU A 28 -0.66 9.66 -6.54
CA GLU A 28 0.23 10.36 -7.46
C GLU A 28 1.31 9.46 -8.04
N LEU A 29 1.97 8.66 -7.19
CA LEU A 29 3.03 7.74 -7.60
C LEU A 29 2.46 6.61 -8.47
N LEU A 30 1.27 6.12 -8.14
CA LEU A 30 0.58 5.08 -8.91
C LEU A 30 0.23 5.56 -10.33
N ARG A 31 -0.22 6.81 -10.50
CA ARG A 31 -0.48 7.40 -11.82
C ARG A 31 0.76 7.46 -12.72
N ALA A 32 1.95 7.55 -12.13
CA ALA A 32 3.22 7.58 -12.85
C ALA A 32 3.80 6.18 -13.10
N SER A 33 3.19 5.13 -12.56
CA SER A 33 3.69 3.76 -12.68
C SER A 33 3.03 3.02 -13.85
N ASN A 34 3.84 2.29 -14.62
CA ASN A 34 3.40 1.43 -15.72
C ASN A 34 3.53 -0.07 -15.40
N ILE A 35 3.80 -0.41 -14.14
CA ILE A 35 3.89 -1.79 -13.65
C ILE A 35 2.90 -2.01 -12.49
N PRO A 36 2.43 -3.24 -12.25
CA PRO A 36 1.54 -3.53 -11.14
C PRO A 36 2.15 -3.11 -9.79
N VAL A 37 1.37 -2.41 -8.98
CA VAL A 37 1.77 -1.97 -7.64
C VAL A 37 0.81 -2.52 -6.60
N TYR A 38 1.35 -3.11 -5.54
CA TYR A 38 0.60 -3.48 -4.35
C TYR A 38 0.93 -2.53 -3.19
N LEU A 39 -0.09 -1.92 -2.59
CA LEU A 39 0.10 -1.03 -1.45
C LEU A 39 0.43 -1.84 -0.19
N LEU A 40 1.42 -1.38 0.57
CA LEU A 40 1.91 -2.05 1.77
C LEU A 40 2.13 -1.04 2.90
N GLY A 41 2.00 -1.52 4.13
CA GLY A 41 2.26 -0.74 5.34
C GLY A 41 1.03 0.01 5.81
N GLY A 42 0.43 -0.51 6.89
CA GLY A 42 -0.72 0.10 7.57
C GLY A 42 -2.02 -0.02 6.79
N VAL A 43 -2.05 -0.89 5.77
CA VAL A 43 -3.24 -1.23 4.96
C VAL A 43 -3.59 -2.71 5.15
N GLY A 44 -4.85 -3.04 4.88
CA GLY A 44 -5.35 -4.42 4.97
C GLY A 44 -6.44 -4.74 3.94
N PRO A 45 -7.04 -5.94 4.00
CA PRO A 45 -8.10 -6.37 3.07
C PRO A 45 -9.25 -5.38 2.92
N GLN A 46 -9.59 -4.65 3.99
CA GLN A 46 -10.63 -3.62 4.01
C GLN A 46 -10.32 -2.42 3.10
N ASP A 47 -9.05 -2.16 2.81
CA ASP A 47 -8.62 -1.03 1.99
C ASP A 47 -8.59 -1.36 0.48
N ARG A 48 -8.97 -2.58 0.09
CA ARG A 48 -8.86 -3.07 -1.30
C ARG A 48 -9.57 -2.15 -2.30
N GLN A 49 -10.80 -1.75 -2.01
CA GLN A 49 -11.57 -0.89 -2.91
C GLN A 49 -10.90 0.48 -3.07
N ARG A 50 -10.33 1.02 -1.99
CA ARG A 50 -9.57 2.29 -2.03
C ARG A 50 -8.26 2.14 -2.79
N ALA A 51 -7.57 1.01 -2.65
CA ALA A 51 -6.35 0.71 -3.41
C ALA A 51 -6.63 0.69 -4.91
N TRP A 52 -7.71 0.04 -5.36
CA TRP A 52 -8.11 0.06 -6.76
C TRP A 52 -8.45 1.46 -7.26
N GLN A 53 -9.20 2.24 -6.48
CA GLN A 53 -9.51 3.64 -6.82
C GLN A 53 -8.25 4.51 -6.93
N ALA A 54 -7.20 4.20 -6.16
CA ALA A 54 -5.91 4.89 -6.23
C ALA A 54 -5.03 4.44 -7.42
N GLY A 55 -5.41 3.38 -8.13
CA GLY A 55 -4.65 2.82 -9.26
C GLY A 55 -3.71 1.66 -8.90
N ALA A 56 -3.79 1.13 -7.69
CA ALA A 56 -3.02 -0.04 -7.29
C ALA A 56 -3.70 -1.35 -7.73
N GLN A 57 -2.91 -2.40 -7.94
CA GLN A 57 -3.40 -3.75 -8.21
C GLN A 57 -4.09 -4.38 -6.98
N GLY A 58 -3.68 -3.97 -5.77
CA GLY A 58 -4.27 -4.41 -4.52
C GLY A 58 -3.46 -3.97 -3.30
N VAL A 59 -3.65 -4.67 -2.19
CA VAL A 59 -2.93 -4.47 -0.93
C VAL A 59 -2.12 -5.72 -0.58
N ALA A 60 -0.97 -5.52 0.05
CA ALA A 60 -0.10 -6.57 0.57
C ALA A 60 0.10 -6.37 2.08
N GLY A 61 0.31 -7.46 2.81
CA GLY A 61 0.55 -7.39 4.24
C GLY A 61 0.72 -8.78 4.85
N ILE A 62 1.27 -8.81 6.07
CA ILE A 62 1.44 -10.04 6.86
C ILE A 62 0.32 -10.10 7.90
N ARG A 63 0.42 -9.28 8.95
CA ARG A 63 -0.50 -9.28 10.10
C ARG A 63 -1.96 -8.97 9.76
N ALA A 64 -2.21 -8.22 8.67
CA ALA A 64 -3.56 -7.92 8.22
C ALA A 64 -4.26 -9.11 7.52
N PHE A 65 -3.51 -10.14 7.13
CA PHE A 65 -4.00 -11.32 6.40
C PHE A 65 -3.80 -12.62 7.17
N TRP A 66 -2.72 -12.73 7.94
CA TRP A 66 -2.42 -13.81 8.88
C TRP A 66 -2.27 -13.21 10.27
N PRO A 67 -3.39 -13.05 11.01
CA PRO A 67 -3.30 -12.74 12.43
C PRO A 67 -2.57 -13.90 13.12
N VAL A 68 -1.42 -13.57 13.72
CA VAL A 68 -0.70 -14.46 14.64
C VAL A 68 -1.28 -14.36 16.04
#